data_AF-A0A9E0UX70-F1
#
_entry.id   AF-A0A9E0UX70-F1
#
_cell.length_a   1.000
_cell.length_b   1.000
_cell.length_c   1.000
_cell.angle_alpha   90.00
_cell.angle_beta   90.00
_cell.angle_gamma   90.00
#
_symmetry.space_group_name_H-M   'P 1'
#
loop_
_entity.id
_entity.type
_entity.pdbx_description
1 polymer ?
#
loop_
_entity_poly.entity_id
_entity_poly.type
_entity_poly.pdbx_seq_one_letter_code
_entity_poly.pdbx_strand_id
1 'polypeptide(L)'
;MANGPPKWLIPAILLAHFGLLASYTFPSRWIPDRLRYWSITYARPLFHQGWDLFAPDPPRCSCEVQAGIGESWRALDASGDNYLRTRMVRNVAAYLNGGSPFPDTLTVPPVMEEALLGLVRDMMHDEGDLRFRAVQHCVVDDHRPTDRDTRYVPIVFVDRHQP
;
A
#
# COMPACT_ATOMS: atom_id res chain seq x y z
N MET A 1 28.36 22.37 23.44
CA MET A 1 27.42 21.55 24.24
C MET A 1 26.19 21.37 23.39
N ALA A 2 25.91 20.16 22.89
CA ALA A 2 24.71 19.92 22.11
C ALA A 2 23.50 19.99 23.06
N ASN A 3 22.56 20.90 22.80
CA ASN A 3 21.29 20.93 23.52
C ASN A 3 20.58 19.60 23.26
N GLY A 4 20.26 18.86 24.33
CA GLY A 4 19.47 17.64 24.23
C GLY A 4 18.10 17.91 23.59
N PRO A 5 17.43 16.86 23.05
CA PRO A 5 16.13 17.02 22.42
C PRO A 5 15.12 17.67 23.39
N PRO A 6 14.20 18.50 22.88
CA PRO A 6 13.28 19.23 23.74
C PRO A 6 12.34 18.27 24.49
N LYS A 7 12.06 18.56 25.76
CA LYS A 7 11.27 17.69 26.66
C LYS A 7 9.85 17.39 26.16
N TRP A 8 9.28 18.23 25.29
CA TRP A 8 7.95 18.02 24.69
C TRP A 8 7.96 17.02 23.53
N LEU A 9 9.13 16.65 23.02
CA LEU A 9 9.24 15.73 21.88
C LEU A 9 8.67 14.35 22.19
N ILE A 10 9.00 13.80 23.37
CA ILE A 10 8.55 12.47 23.81
C ILE A 10 7.01 12.41 23.91
N PRO A 11 6.33 13.29 24.65
CA PRO A 11 4.87 13.25 24.72
C PRO A 11 4.21 13.51 23.36
N ALA A 12 4.79 14.34 22.50
CA ALA A 12 4.28 14.56 21.13
C ALA A 12 4.36 13.29 20.28
N ILE A 13 5.49 12.56 20.35
CA ILE A 13 5.66 11.26 19.66
C ILE A 13 4.65 10.24 20.17
N LEU A 14 4.47 10.14 21.49
CA LEU A 14 3.49 9.22 22.09
C LEU A 14 2.06 9.56 21.63
N LEU A 15 1.70 10.84 21.66
CA LEU A 15 0.38 11.28 21.20
C LEU A 15 0.14 10.92 19.73
N ALA A 16 1.13 11.15 18.86
CA ALA A 16 1.05 10.78 17.45
C ALA A 16 0.93 9.26 17.26
N HIS A 17 1.70 8.46 18.01
CA HIS A 17 1.64 7.00 17.99
C HIS A 17 0.24 6.48 18.34
N PHE A 18 -0.29 6.90 19.50
CA PHE A 18 -1.62 6.46 19.94
C PHE A 18 -2.74 7.00 19.05
N GLY A 19 -2.59 8.22 18.51
CA GLY A 19 -3.53 8.78 17.54
C GLY A 19 -3.60 7.98 16.23
N LEU A 20 -2.44 7.57 15.70
CA LEU A 20 -2.36 6.70 14.52
C LEU A 20 -2.96 5.32 14.79
N LEU A 21 -2.68 4.72 15.95
CA LEU A 21 -3.26 3.43 16.34
C LEU A 21 -4.78 3.50 16.50
N ALA A 22 -5.29 4.52 17.20
CA ALA A 22 -6.72 4.75 17.32
C ALA A 22 -7.38 4.84 15.93
N SER A 23 -6.83 5.70 15.07
CA SER A 23 -7.32 5.90 13.70
C SER A 23 -7.27 4.63 12.84
N TYR A 24 -6.33 3.73 13.12
CA TYR A 24 -6.26 2.42 12.47
C TYR A 24 -7.44 1.52 12.85
N THR A 25 -7.86 1.56 14.12
CA THR A 25 -8.89 0.69 14.70
C THR A 25 -10.33 1.21 14.54
N PHE A 26 -10.54 2.52 14.46
CA PHE A 26 -11.87 3.10 14.30
C PHE A 26 -12.47 2.86 12.89
N PRO A 27 -13.80 2.84 12.75
CA PRO A 27 -14.46 2.70 11.45
C PRO A 27 -14.00 3.76 10.45
N SER A 28 -13.76 3.37 9.19
CA SER A 28 -13.26 4.26 8.14
C SER A 28 -14.12 5.52 7.96
N ARG A 29 -15.43 5.43 8.13
CA ARG A 29 -16.37 6.55 8.05
C ARG A 29 -16.13 7.69 9.05
N TRP A 30 -15.33 7.47 10.10
CA TRP A 30 -15.04 8.48 11.12
C TRP A 30 -13.66 9.11 10.98
N ILE A 31 -12.82 8.57 10.10
CA ILE A 31 -11.41 8.95 9.98
C ILE A 31 -11.18 9.55 8.59
N PRO A 32 -10.68 10.79 8.49
CA PRO A 32 -10.33 11.38 7.21
C PRO A 32 -9.35 10.51 6.41
N ASP A 33 -9.51 10.44 5.08
CA ASP A 33 -8.76 9.52 4.21
C ASP A 33 -7.24 9.61 4.38
N ARG A 34 -6.70 10.83 4.54
CA ARG A 34 -5.27 11.04 4.76
C ARG A 34 -4.80 10.42 6.07
N LEU A 35 -5.55 10.61 7.15
CA LEU A 35 -5.23 10.03 8.45
C LEU A 35 -5.39 8.50 8.41
N ARG A 36 -6.40 8.00 7.69
CA ARG A 36 -6.60 6.57 7.47
C ARG A 36 -5.41 5.94 6.74
N TYR A 37 -4.96 6.55 5.64
CA TYR A 37 -3.79 6.09 4.89
C TYR A 37 -2.54 6.00 5.78
N TRP A 38 -2.23 7.07 6.52
CA TRP A 38 -1.07 7.09 7.42
C TRP A 38 -1.21 6.09 8.57
N SER A 39 -2.41 5.92 9.12
CA SER A 39 -2.67 4.93 10.18
C SER A 39 -2.40 3.49 9.70
N ILE A 40 -2.84 3.13 8.49
CA ILE A 40 -2.59 1.81 7.89
C ILE A 40 -1.11 1.63 7.59
N THR A 41 -0.49 2.65 6.97
CA THR A 41 0.93 2.62 6.60
C THR A 41 1.84 2.49 7.82
N TYR A 42 1.45 3.12 8.94
CA TYR A 42 2.16 3.02 10.21
C TYR A 42 1.90 1.68 10.91
N ALA A 43 0.62 1.33 11.09
CA ALA A 43 0.24 0.23 11.96
C ALA A 43 0.44 -1.14 11.31
N ARG A 44 0.17 -1.28 10.01
CA ARG A 44 0.22 -2.59 9.35
C ARG A 44 1.63 -3.20 9.40
N PRO A 45 2.72 -2.51 9.01
CA PRO A 45 4.05 -3.12 9.07
C PRO A 45 4.53 -3.44 10.50
N LEU A 46 4.08 -2.66 11.50
CA LEU A 46 4.54 -2.80 12.89
C LEU A 46 3.75 -3.85 13.68
N PHE A 47 2.43 -3.93 13.45
CA PHE A 47 1.51 -4.74 14.25
C PHE A 47 0.92 -5.92 13.48
N HIS A 48 0.78 -5.80 12.16
CA HIS A 48 0.57 -6.96 11.29
C HIS A 48 1.96 -7.46 10.91
N GLN A 49 2.61 -8.05 11.89
CA GLN A 49 3.86 -8.78 11.68
C GLN A 49 3.59 -9.79 10.57
N GLY A 50 4.22 -9.57 9.41
CA GLY A 50 4.22 -10.54 8.34
C GLY A 50 4.91 -11.82 8.79
N TRP A 51 5.03 -12.75 7.85
CA TRP A 51 5.64 -14.06 8.03
C TRP A 51 6.97 -14.14 8.78
N ASP A 52 7.70 -13.03 8.80
CA ASP A 52 9.11 -13.01 9.13
C ASP A 52 9.43 -13.02 10.63
N LEU A 53 8.44 -13.00 11.54
CA LEU A 53 8.72 -12.84 12.98
C LEU A 53 8.22 -13.93 13.94
N PHE A 54 7.10 -14.64 13.69
CA PHE A 54 6.58 -15.61 14.67
C PHE A 54 5.79 -16.83 14.13
N ALA A 55 5.79 -17.10 12.83
CA ALA A 55 5.08 -18.23 12.21
C ALA A 55 3.56 -18.33 12.50
N PRO A 56 2.70 -17.55 11.81
CA PRO A 56 1.36 -17.97 11.38
C PRO A 56 1.38 -18.35 9.88
N ASP A 57 0.37 -19.00 9.29
CA ASP A 57 0.33 -19.51 7.89
C ASP A 57 0.66 -18.49 6.78
N PRO A 58 1.28 -18.88 5.62
CA PRO A 58 1.75 -17.99 4.55
C PRO A 58 0.68 -16.97 4.23
N PRO A 59 0.98 -15.67 4.00
CA PRO A 59 -0.04 -14.83 3.41
C PRO A 59 -0.49 -15.54 2.14
N ARG A 60 -1.75 -15.98 2.15
CA ARG A 60 -2.29 -16.78 1.05
C ARG A 60 -2.15 -16.01 -0.24
N CYS A 61 -2.24 -14.68 -0.17
CA CYS A 61 -2.06 -13.78 -1.28
C CYS A 61 -0.85 -12.86 -1.08
N SER A 62 0.00 -12.72 -2.10
CA SER A 62 0.95 -11.61 -2.23
C SER A 62 0.44 -10.61 -3.26
N CYS A 63 0.83 -9.34 -3.12
CA CYS A 63 0.34 -8.25 -3.97
C CYS A 63 1.49 -7.42 -4.54
N GLU A 64 1.43 -7.15 -5.83
CA GLU A 64 2.34 -6.29 -6.59
C GLU A 64 1.53 -5.18 -7.27
N VAL A 65 2.12 -4.00 -7.43
CA VAL A 65 1.47 -2.90 -8.17
C VAL A 65 2.20 -2.69 -9.48
N GLN A 66 1.44 -2.67 -10.57
CA GLN A 66 1.95 -2.45 -11.92
C GLN A 66 1.34 -1.20 -12.55
N ALA A 67 2.15 -0.47 -13.30
CA ALA A 67 1.71 0.58 -14.19
C ALA A 67 1.83 0.14 -15.64
N GLY A 68 0.86 0.52 -16.45
CA GLY A 68 0.78 0.20 -17.87
C GLY A 68 0.72 1.44 -18.74
N ILE A 69 1.48 1.43 -19.83
CA ILE A 69 1.45 2.43 -20.91
C ILE A 69 1.26 1.67 -22.22
N GLY A 70 0.16 1.94 -22.93
CA GLY A 70 -0.27 1.10 -24.06
C GLY A 70 -0.43 -0.36 -23.64
N GLU A 71 0.16 -1.29 -24.39
CA GLU A 71 0.14 -2.73 -24.09
C GLU A 71 1.22 -3.18 -23.09
N SER A 72 2.16 -2.28 -22.75
CA SER A 72 3.28 -2.63 -21.86
C SER A 72 2.89 -2.43 -20.39
N TRP A 73 3.21 -3.41 -19.55
CA TRP A 73 3.02 -3.36 -18.09
C TRP A 73 4.35 -3.53 -17.38
N ARG A 74 4.58 -2.73 -16.33
CA ARG A 74 5.81 -2.78 -15.53
C ARG A 74 5.49 -2.73 -14.04
N ALA A 75 6.14 -3.60 -13.28
CA ALA A 75 6.13 -3.59 -11.83
C ALA A 75 6.73 -2.30 -11.29
N LEU A 76 6.07 -1.67 -10.32
CA LEU A 76 6.53 -0.40 -9.75
C LEU A 76 7.71 -0.57 -8.79
N ASP A 77 7.90 -1.76 -8.22
CA ASP A 77 9.01 -2.12 -7.33
C ASP A 77 10.25 -2.64 -8.09
N ALA A 78 10.13 -2.98 -9.38
CA ALA A 78 11.22 -3.56 -10.16
C ALA A 78 12.37 -2.59 -10.51
N SER A 79 12.24 -1.28 -10.23
CA SER A 79 13.38 -0.36 -10.39
C SER A 79 14.32 -0.48 -9.18
N GLY A 80 15.23 -1.45 -9.25
CA GLY A 80 16.11 -1.89 -8.15
C GLY A 80 17.02 -0.83 -7.50
N ASP A 81 17.12 0.38 -8.06
CA ASP A 81 18.12 1.36 -7.63
C ASP A 81 17.60 2.49 -6.71
N ASN A 82 16.27 2.60 -6.51
CA ASN A 82 15.71 3.69 -5.70
C ASN A 82 14.98 3.16 -4.44
N TYR A 83 15.67 3.26 -3.30
CA TYR A 83 15.14 2.87 -1.98
C TYR A 83 13.84 3.59 -1.61
N LEU A 84 13.73 4.90 -1.91
CA LEU A 84 12.54 5.68 -1.59
C LEU A 84 11.33 5.19 -2.39
N ARG A 85 11.54 4.92 -3.68
CA ARG A 85 10.53 4.36 -4.56
C ARG A 85 10.08 2.98 -4.08
N THR A 86 11.02 2.11 -3.73
CA THR A 86 10.73 0.79 -3.16
C THR A 86 9.89 0.91 -1.88
N ARG A 87 10.26 1.84 -0.99
CA ARG A 87 9.53 2.07 0.27
C ARG A 87 8.11 2.60 0.05
N MET A 88 7.95 3.51 -0.92
CA MET A 88 6.63 4.03 -1.28
C MET A 88 5.74 2.95 -1.91
N VAL A 89 6.26 2.15 -2.84
CA VAL A 89 5.52 1.03 -3.43
C VAL A 89 5.13 0.01 -2.37
N ARG A 90 6.01 -0.29 -1.41
CA ARG A 90 5.68 -1.16 -0.27
C ARG A 90 4.54 -0.62 0.59
N ASN A 91 4.46 0.69 0.81
CA ASN A 91 3.34 1.29 1.55
C ASN A 91 2.02 1.18 0.77
N VAL A 92 2.06 1.40 -0.55
CA VAL A 92 0.88 1.21 -1.42
C VAL A 92 0.46 -0.26 -1.42
N ALA A 93 1.39 -1.18 -1.64
CA ALA A 93 1.15 -2.60 -1.57
C ALA A 93 0.61 -3.01 -0.19
N ALA A 94 1.15 -2.48 0.90
CA ALA A 94 0.65 -2.75 2.25
C ALA A 94 -0.75 -2.19 2.49
N TYR A 95 -1.12 -1.05 1.89
CA TYR A 95 -2.49 -0.55 1.92
C TYR A 95 -3.43 -1.50 1.18
N LEU A 96 -3.04 -1.92 -0.03
CA LEU A 96 -3.85 -2.78 -0.90
C LEU A 96 -3.95 -4.21 -0.35
N ASN A 97 -2.87 -4.77 0.20
CA ASN A 97 -2.69 -6.17 0.58
C ASN A 97 -3.58 -6.59 1.75
N GLY A 98 -4.87 -6.73 1.51
CA GLY A 98 -5.92 -7.12 2.45
C GLY A 98 -5.74 -8.48 3.13
N GLY A 99 -4.71 -9.28 2.82
CA GLY A 99 -4.63 -10.69 3.21
C GLY A 99 -5.74 -11.58 2.63
N SER A 100 -6.75 -10.95 2.01
CA SER A 100 -7.89 -11.54 1.34
C SER A 100 -7.77 -11.35 -0.18
N PRO A 101 -8.44 -12.21 -0.98
CA PRO A 101 -8.57 -12.00 -2.41
C PRO A 101 -9.12 -10.60 -2.71
N PHE A 102 -8.57 -9.94 -3.73
CA PHE A 102 -9.10 -8.67 -4.19
C PHE A 102 -10.49 -8.83 -4.79
N PRO A 103 -11.35 -7.79 -4.68
CA PRO A 103 -12.54 -7.67 -5.51
C PRO A 103 -12.13 -7.52 -6.99
N ASP A 104 -13.10 -7.61 -7.91
CA ASP A 104 -12.82 -7.53 -9.36
C ASP A 104 -12.28 -6.15 -9.80
N THR A 105 -12.53 -5.11 -9.00
CA THR A 105 -11.99 -3.76 -9.21
C THR A 105 -11.57 -3.18 -7.87
N LEU A 106 -10.35 -2.62 -7.79
CA LEU A 106 -9.85 -1.94 -6.60
C LEU A 106 -10.07 -0.44 -6.73
N THR A 107 -11.06 0.05 -5.99
CA THR A 107 -11.33 1.47 -5.89
C THR A 107 -10.42 2.10 -4.82
N VAL A 108 -9.57 3.04 -5.21
CA VAL A 108 -8.60 3.68 -4.30
C VAL A 108 -8.89 5.18 -4.10
N PRO A 109 -8.68 5.71 -2.89
CA PRO A 109 -8.97 7.11 -2.59
C PRO A 109 -8.02 8.07 -3.32
N PRO A 110 -8.40 9.35 -3.54
CA PRO A 110 -7.62 10.32 -4.30
C PRO A 110 -6.20 10.58 -3.75
N VAL A 111 -5.98 10.40 -2.44
CA VAL A 111 -4.64 10.51 -1.85
C VAL A 111 -3.68 9.42 -2.39
N MET A 112 -4.22 8.24 -2.70
CA MET A 112 -3.44 7.14 -3.26
C MET A 112 -3.16 7.36 -4.75
N GLU A 113 -4.09 7.99 -5.47
CA GLU A 113 -3.89 8.44 -6.85
C GLU A 113 -2.67 9.36 -6.96
N GLU A 114 -2.61 10.40 -6.14
CA GLU A 114 -1.47 11.34 -6.13
C GLU A 114 -0.15 10.63 -5.83
N ALA A 115 -0.14 9.66 -4.91
CA ALA A 115 1.04 8.87 -4.59
C ALA A 115 1.46 7.96 -5.76
N LEU A 116 0.51 7.29 -6.42
CA LEU A 116 0.75 6.40 -7.56
C LEU A 116 1.23 7.17 -8.80
N LEU A 117 0.61 8.31 -9.11
CA LEU A 117 1.05 9.22 -10.17
C LEU A 117 2.45 9.78 -9.88
N GLY A 118 2.74 10.12 -8.62
CA GLY A 118 4.07 10.52 -8.20
C GLY A 118 5.13 9.44 -8.44
N LEU A 119 4.79 8.17 -8.23
CA LEU A 119 5.70 7.02 -8.41
C LEU A 119 6.07 6.73 -9.86
N VAL A 120 5.17 7.04 -10.78
CA VAL A 120 5.40 6.84 -12.21
C VAL A 120 5.88 8.11 -12.90
N ARG A 121 5.98 9.25 -12.21
CA ARG A 121 6.36 10.54 -12.81
C ARG A 121 7.68 10.46 -13.58
N ASP A 122 8.64 9.69 -13.08
CA ASP A 122 9.93 9.47 -13.76
C ASP A 122 9.86 8.41 -14.88
N MET A 123 8.80 7.58 -14.89
CA MET A 123 8.46 6.68 -16.00
C MET A 123 7.63 7.36 -17.09
N MET A 124 7.00 8.50 -16.79
CA MET A 124 6.05 9.23 -17.64
C MET A 124 6.71 10.07 -18.75
N HIS A 125 7.91 9.70 -19.21
CA HIS A 125 8.46 10.35 -20.40
C HIS A 125 7.67 10.03 -21.68
N ASP A 126 6.73 9.07 -21.63
CA ASP A 126 5.89 8.66 -22.77
C ASP A 126 4.42 9.11 -22.59
N GLU A 127 3.90 9.83 -23.58
CA GLU A 127 2.56 10.44 -23.69
C GLU A 127 1.42 9.43 -23.91
N GLY A 128 1.26 8.44 -23.02
CA GLY A 128 0.20 7.43 -23.12
C GLY A 128 -0.83 7.48 -21.97
N ASP A 129 -2.03 6.96 -22.23
CA ASP A 129 -3.06 6.72 -21.20
C ASP A 129 -2.51 5.75 -20.15
N LEU A 130 -2.10 6.31 -19.01
CA LEU A 130 -1.51 5.58 -17.90
C LEU A 130 -2.60 4.78 -17.18
N ARG A 131 -2.36 3.47 -17.03
CA ARG A 131 -3.27 2.55 -16.34
C ARG A 131 -2.56 1.91 -15.16
N PHE A 132 -3.30 1.66 -14.08
CA PHE A 132 -2.78 0.98 -12.90
C PHE A 132 -3.52 -0.32 -12.66
N ARG A 133 -2.79 -1.36 -12.24
CA ARG A 133 -3.38 -2.62 -11.78
C ARG A 133 -2.62 -3.14 -10.58
N ALA A 134 -3.35 -3.82 -9.71
CA ALA A 134 -2.76 -4.67 -8.70
C ALA A 134 -2.70 -6.10 -9.25
N VAL A 135 -1.57 -6.76 -9.08
CA VAL A 135 -1.41 -8.18 -9.37
C VAL A 135 -1.40 -8.92 -8.04
N GLN A 136 -2.27 -9.91 -7.91
CA GLN A 136 -2.38 -10.70 -6.70
C GLN A 136 -2.07 -12.16 -7.00
N HIS A 137 -1.15 -12.75 -6.26
CA HIS A 137 -0.80 -14.16 -6.36
C HIS A 137 -1.30 -14.91 -5.14
N CYS A 138 -2.43 -15.61 -5.28
CA CYS A 138 -3.10 -16.32 -4.19
C CYS A 138 -2.92 -17.83 -4.27
N VAL A 139 -2.65 -18.49 -3.14
CA VAL A 139 -2.69 -19.95 -2.99
C VAL A 139 -4.11 -20.44 -3.27
N VAL A 140 -4.23 -21.39 -4.18
CA VAL A 140 -5.51 -22.01 -4.58
C VAL A 140 -5.77 -23.31 -3.84
N ASP A 141 -4.70 -24.06 -3.57
CA ASP A 141 -4.72 -25.36 -2.89
C ASP A 141 -3.74 -25.34 -1.71
N ASP A 142 -4.26 -25.59 -0.51
CA ASP A 142 -3.47 -25.63 0.74
C ASP A 142 -2.46 -26.77 0.77
N HIS A 143 -2.72 -27.86 0.02
CA HIS A 143 -1.79 -28.97 -0.11
C HIS A 143 -0.70 -28.70 -1.15
N ARG A 144 -0.82 -27.61 -1.93
CA ARG A 144 0.15 -27.18 -2.94
C ARG A 144 0.37 -25.66 -2.85
N PRO A 145 1.00 -25.16 -1.78
CA PRO A 145 1.16 -23.72 -1.53
C PRO A 145 2.02 -22.96 -2.56
N THR A 146 2.74 -23.69 -3.41
CA THR A 146 3.46 -23.14 -4.57
C THR A 146 2.56 -22.91 -5.78
N ASP A 147 1.40 -23.56 -5.83
CA ASP A 147 0.41 -23.40 -6.88
C ASP A 147 -0.46 -22.17 -6.56
N ARG A 148 -0.15 -21.07 -7.25
CA ARG A 148 -0.75 -19.76 -7.00
C ARG A 148 -1.43 -19.27 -8.26
N ASP A 149 -2.71 -18.91 -8.14
CA ASP A 149 -3.43 -18.22 -9.19
C ASP A 149 -3.06 -16.74 -9.19
N THR A 150 -2.95 -16.18 -10.38
CA THR A 150 -2.56 -14.79 -10.60
C THR A 150 -3.78 -14.01 -11.08
N ARG A 151 -4.25 -13.09 -10.25
CA ARG A 151 -5.35 -12.19 -10.61
C ARG A 151 -4.82 -10.80 -10.92
N TYR A 152 -5.26 -10.26 -12.05
CA TYR A 152 -4.99 -8.90 -12.47
C TYR A 152 -6.22 -8.05 -12.16
N VAL A 153 -6.09 -7.13 -11.23
CA VAL A 153 -7.21 -6.31 -10.76
C VAL A 153 -6.96 -4.85 -11.13
N PRO A 154 -7.83 -4.22 -11.94
CA PRO A 154 -7.70 -2.81 -12.27
C PRO A 154 -7.81 -1.96 -11.00
N ILE A 155 -6.93 -0.97 -10.88
CA ILE A 155 -7.01 0.07 -9.86
C ILE A 155 -7.73 1.25 -10.49
N VAL A 156 -8.88 1.61 -9.92
CA VAL A 156 -9.70 2.73 -10.37
C VAL A 156 -9.73 3.80 -9.29
N PHE A 157 -9.51 5.04 -9.69
CA PHE A 157 -9.55 6.18 -8.77
C PHE A 157 -11.00 6.59 -8.52
N VAL A 158 -11.34 6.84 -7.25
CA VAL A 158 -12.65 7.44 -6.93
C VAL A 158 -12.69 8.83 -7.54
N ASP A 159 -13.73 9.10 -8.33
CA ASP A 159 -13.94 10.43 -8.90
C ASP A 159 -14.10 11.46 -7.77
N ARG A 160 -13.41 12.60 -7.88
CA ARG A 160 -13.47 13.69 -6.88
C ARG A 160 -14.87 14.32 -6.72
N HIS A 161 -15.88 13.80 -7.44
CA HIS A 161 -17.22 14.36 -7.60
C HIS A 161 -18.37 13.43 -7.21
N GLN A 162 -18.12 12.30 -6.53
CA GLN A 162 -19.24 11.57 -5.91
C GLN A 162 -19.60 12.17 -4.53
N PRO A 163 -20.88 12.57 -4.33
CA PRO A 163 -21.35 13.26 -3.14
C PRO A 163 -21.37 12.38 -1.88
#